data_AF-A0A1Z8S3G8-F1
#
_entry.id   AF-A0A1Z8S3G8-F1
#
_cell.length_a   1.000
_cell.length_b   1.000
_cell.length_c   1.000
_cell.angle_alpha   90.00
_cell.angle_beta   90.00
_cell.angle_gamma   90.00
#
_symmetry.space_group_name_H-M   'P 1'
#
loop_
_entity.id
_entity.type
_entity.pdbx_description
1 polymer ?
#
loop_
_entity_poly.entity_id
_entity_poly.type
_entity_poly.pdbx_seq_one_letter_code
_entity_poly.pdbx_strand_id
1 'polypeptide(L)'
;MRSRPILHPPIQVSHLYYRLTRILVWGGITRYFSISGMDDFEGLPAPGTPAIFIGNHQNGLMDPMPFSGFVPQQIHWLTRADVFWNPVARHILWGYNQMPVYRQRDRVDQLRERNDVIFDACVDRMHAGAAMGIFPEGNHNPFPSLRALKGGLAEMLARAARRHPELKSIQLVPIGLDYEHYLDWRRRFRVRAGQAIPFADLLNEDGNIDKPALNARVREAFRRIMVDLQPEDAQPHLHPALRAHRTTEMSQEVWKPFTAKLAAWEKRWTEDENWSQRVKDTYAQWQEAWTEAGSPGRPEAWGTSTEDIRKSKPWAAWLHPLAMLANLPTYPAQWFVTRYVDKTVKNVEFVPTMRLGMGIVLFPLWWFLVSIVAGLVAPAGWGWLTAGVVWFWGQAGSRFLAWSITQKHDRADALDGKAFWHDSGLAKVRDAWTAYLKAVNN
;
A
#
# COMPACT_ATOMS: atom_id res chain seq x y z
N MET A 1 -23.54 -30.92 -5.98
CA MET A 1 -23.19 -29.61 -5.40
C MET A 1 -24.42 -28.72 -5.50
N ARG A 2 -24.84 -28.01 -4.45
CA ARG A 2 -25.92 -27.01 -4.58
C ARG A 2 -25.48 -25.96 -5.61
N SER A 3 -26.25 -25.76 -6.66
CA SER A 3 -26.01 -24.68 -7.64
C SER A 3 -26.04 -23.35 -6.90
N ARG A 4 -24.92 -22.64 -6.89
CA ARG A 4 -24.84 -21.32 -6.27
C ARG A 4 -25.54 -20.30 -7.18
N PRO A 5 -26.35 -19.37 -6.67
CA PRO A 5 -27.00 -18.39 -7.53
C PRO A 5 -25.97 -17.47 -8.19
N ILE A 6 -26.33 -16.86 -9.32
CA ILE A 6 -25.57 -15.74 -9.87
C ILE A 6 -25.79 -14.54 -8.95
N LEU A 7 -24.71 -13.89 -8.53
CA LEU A 7 -24.79 -12.72 -7.67
C LEU A 7 -25.03 -11.47 -8.52
N HIS A 8 -26.07 -10.71 -8.18
CA HIS A 8 -26.38 -9.43 -8.81
C HIS A 8 -26.11 -8.31 -7.79
N PRO A 9 -24.95 -7.62 -7.86
CA PRO A 9 -24.67 -6.51 -6.97
C PRO A 9 -25.61 -5.34 -7.26
N PRO A 10 -25.98 -4.53 -6.25
CA PRO A 10 -26.84 -3.37 -6.46
C PRO A 10 -26.13 -2.32 -7.33
N ILE A 11 -26.85 -1.61 -8.19
CA ILE A 11 -26.31 -0.44 -8.90
C ILE A 11 -26.36 0.75 -7.95
N GLN A 12 -25.19 1.20 -7.50
CA GLN A 12 -25.04 2.31 -6.57
C GLN A 12 -23.71 3.03 -6.85
N VAL A 13 -23.69 4.34 -6.60
CA VAL A 13 -22.51 5.21 -6.77
C VAL A 13 -21.83 5.51 -5.43
N SER A 14 -22.60 5.43 -4.35
CA SER A 14 -22.09 5.65 -3.01
C SER A 14 -22.93 4.91 -1.98
N HIS A 15 -22.37 4.70 -0.80
CA HIS A 15 -23.05 4.10 0.31
C HIS A 15 -22.69 4.80 1.63
N LEU A 16 -23.63 4.82 2.57
CA LEU A 16 -23.46 5.49 3.86
C LEU A 16 -22.36 4.84 4.70
N TYR A 17 -22.27 3.50 4.71
CA TYR A 17 -21.25 2.78 5.50
C TYR A 17 -19.85 3.26 5.13
N TYR A 18 -19.51 3.19 3.84
CA TYR A 18 -18.24 3.68 3.31
C TYR A 18 -17.96 5.13 3.74
N ARG A 19 -18.96 6.02 3.61
CA ARG A 19 -18.82 7.45 3.96
C ARG A 19 -18.48 7.62 5.44
N LEU A 20 -19.22 6.96 6.33
CA LEU A 20 -19.03 7.08 7.78
C LEU A 20 -17.69 6.48 8.23
N THR A 21 -17.25 5.38 7.62
CA THR A 21 -16.01 4.71 8.02
C THR A 21 -14.77 5.26 7.35
N ARG A 22 -14.90 6.11 6.33
CA ARG A 22 -13.75 6.69 5.61
C ARG A 22 -12.75 7.37 6.56
N ILE A 23 -13.25 8.10 7.56
CA ILE A 23 -12.39 8.74 8.56
C ILE A 23 -11.65 7.72 9.44
N LEU A 24 -12.25 6.56 9.68
CA LEU A 24 -11.62 5.46 10.41
C LEU A 24 -10.55 4.79 9.55
N VAL A 25 -10.79 4.61 8.24
CA VAL A 25 -9.80 4.11 7.27
C VAL A 25 -8.61 5.05 7.19
N TRP A 26 -8.85 6.35 6.97
CA TRP A 26 -7.81 7.38 6.97
C TRP A 26 -7.03 7.41 8.29
N GLY A 27 -7.76 7.40 9.42
CA GLY A 27 -7.18 7.38 10.76
C GLY A 27 -6.41 6.09 11.08
N GLY A 28 -6.78 4.97 10.47
CA GLY A 28 -6.09 3.68 10.61
C GLY A 28 -4.80 3.64 9.82
N ILE A 29 -4.82 4.05 8.55
CA ILE A 29 -3.63 4.10 7.68
C ILE A 29 -2.60 5.06 8.25
N THR A 30 -3.00 6.27 8.64
CA THR A 30 -2.08 7.28 9.21
C THR A 30 -1.54 6.90 10.59
N ARG A 31 -2.22 6.02 11.34
CA ARG A 31 -1.69 5.40 12.56
C ARG A 31 -0.80 4.22 12.26
N TYR A 32 -1.06 3.46 11.21
CA TYR A 32 -0.26 2.28 10.87
C TYR A 32 1.05 2.67 10.17
N PHE A 33 0.99 3.52 9.15
CA PHE A 33 2.14 4.00 8.40
C PHE A 33 2.48 5.44 8.72
N SER A 34 3.77 5.76 8.68
CA SER A 34 4.23 7.15 8.68
C SER A 34 4.13 7.71 7.27
N ILE A 35 3.06 8.46 6.97
CA ILE A 35 2.90 9.10 5.66
C ILE A 35 4.00 10.14 5.47
N SER A 36 4.97 9.85 4.61
CA SER A 36 6.11 10.73 4.32
C SER A 36 5.82 11.71 3.18
N GLY A 37 4.81 11.43 2.37
CA GLY A 37 4.34 12.33 1.31
C GLY A 37 3.08 11.79 0.61
N MET A 38 2.30 12.72 0.05
CA MET A 38 1.21 12.46 -0.88
C MET A 38 1.42 13.40 -2.06
N ASP A 39 1.76 12.86 -3.22
CA ASP A 39 2.14 13.64 -4.40
C ASP A 39 0.99 13.66 -5.42
N ASP A 40 0.68 14.85 -5.96
CA ASP A 40 -0.26 15.10 -7.05
C ASP A 40 -1.73 14.67 -6.78
N PHE A 41 -2.16 14.65 -5.51
CA PHE A 41 -3.54 14.29 -5.15
C PHE A 41 -4.55 15.41 -5.43
N GLU A 42 -4.12 16.66 -5.60
CA GLU A 42 -4.99 17.78 -5.96
C GLU A 42 -5.52 17.67 -7.40
N GLY A 43 -4.80 16.97 -8.28
CA GLY A 43 -5.15 16.78 -9.69
C GLY A 43 -6.08 15.60 -9.97
N LEU A 44 -6.59 14.92 -8.93
CA LEU A 44 -7.45 13.75 -9.10
C LEU A 44 -8.82 14.13 -9.68
N PRO A 45 -9.47 13.23 -10.45
CA PRO A 45 -10.80 13.48 -10.98
C PRO A 45 -11.81 13.81 -9.88
N ALA A 46 -12.62 14.84 -10.12
CA ALA A 46 -13.71 15.22 -9.21
C ALA A 46 -14.76 14.10 -9.10
N PRO A 47 -15.44 13.95 -7.93
CA PRO A 47 -16.55 13.01 -7.77
C PRO A 47 -17.58 13.10 -8.90
N GLY A 48 -18.00 11.95 -9.43
CA GLY A 48 -18.91 11.86 -10.57
C GLY A 48 -18.23 11.82 -11.94
N THR A 49 -16.92 12.11 -12.01
CA THR A 49 -16.13 11.88 -13.23
C THR A 49 -15.84 10.38 -13.36
N PRO A 50 -16.20 9.72 -14.48
CA PRO A 50 -15.87 8.32 -14.70
C PRO A 50 -14.36 8.08 -14.61
N ALA A 51 -13.94 7.30 -13.61
CA ALA A 51 -12.54 7.07 -13.33
C ALA A 51 -12.28 5.63 -12.89
N ILE A 52 -11.16 5.09 -13.34
CA ILE A 52 -10.62 3.83 -12.85
C ILE A 52 -9.26 4.14 -12.23
N PHE A 53 -9.15 4.02 -10.92
CA PHE A 53 -7.89 4.16 -10.19
C PHE A 53 -7.14 2.83 -10.22
N ILE A 54 -5.89 2.85 -10.69
CA ILE A 54 -5.04 1.67 -10.78
C ILE A 54 -3.85 1.78 -9.84
N GLY A 55 -3.46 0.69 -9.20
CA GLY A 55 -2.31 0.65 -8.29
C GLY A 55 -1.41 -0.55 -8.52
N ASN A 56 -0.18 -0.45 -8.02
CA ASN A 56 0.67 -1.62 -7.77
C ASN A 56 0.19 -2.39 -6.55
N HIS A 57 0.44 -3.71 -6.52
CA HIS A 57 -0.15 -4.60 -5.51
C HIS A 57 0.91 -5.39 -4.73
N GLN A 58 1.40 -4.83 -3.61
CA GLN A 58 2.42 -5.42 -2.75
C GLN A 58 1.87 -6.00 -1.45
N ASN A 59 1.06 -5.24 -0.71
CA ASN A 59 0.60 -5.58 0.64
C ASN A 59 -0.85 -6.07 0.65
N GLY A 60 -1.29 -6.71 -0.44
CA GLY A 60 -2.59 -7.36 -0.53
C GLY A 60 -3.73 -6.42 -0.12
N LEU A 61 -4.49 -6.81 0.90
CA LEU A 61 -5.66 -6.07 1.37
C LEU A 61 -5.35 -4.71 2.03
N MET A 62 -4.09 -4.38 2.30
CA MET A 62 -3.71 -3.02 2.73
C MET A 62 -3.68 -2.02 1.57
N ASP A 63 -3.39 -2.47 0.35
CA ASP A 63 -3.21 -1.60 -0.82
C ASP A 63 -4.49 -0.83 -1.23
N PRO A 64 -5.73 -1.39 -1.13
CA PRO A 64 -6.96 -0.62 -1.36
C PRO A 64 -7.23 0.50 -0.33
N MET A 65 -6.59 0.45 0.84
CA MET A 65 -6.90 1.35 1.95
C MET A 65 -6.46 2.79 1.66
N PRO A 66 -5.21 3.07 1.21
CA PRO A 66 -4.79 4.40 0.77
C PRO A 66 -5.74 5.04 -0.24
N PHE A 67 -6.18 4.30 -1.25
CA PHE A 67 -7.17 4.76 -2.22
C PHE A 67 -8.47 5.18 -1.53
N SER A 68 -8.98 4.31 -0.65
CA SER A 68 -10.25 4.54 0.05
C SER A 68 -10.21 5.67 1.08
N GLY A 69 -9.02 5.95 1.64
CA GLY A 69 -8.80 7.05 2.59
C GLY A 69 -8.49 8.38 1.91
N PHE A 70 -7.69 8.38 0.84
CA PHE A 70 -7.07 9.58 0.26
C PHE A 70 -7.75 10.07 -1.02
N VAL A 71 -8.33 9.21 -1.85
CA VAL A 71 -9.02 9.62 -3.10
C VAL A 71 -10.40 10.16 -2.76
N PRO A 72 -10.83 11.36 -3.21
CA PRO A 72 -12.06 12.01 -2.73
C PRO A 72 -13.36 11.21 -2.98
N GLN A 73 -13.36 10.32 -3.97
CA GLN A 73 -14.52 9.50 -4.37
C GLN A 73 -14.62 8.22 -3.52
N GLN A 74 -15.80 7.58 -3.49
CA GLN A 74 -15.90 6.21 -2.99
C GLN A 74 -15.42 5.24 -4.08
N ILE A 75 -14.50 4.35 -3.73
CA ILE A 75 -13.92 3.42 -4.70
C ILE A 75 -14.70 2.10 -4.67
N HIS A 76 -15.08 1.64 -5.86
CA HIS A 76 -15.74 0.37 -6.10
C HIS A 76 -14.71 -0.67 -6.51
N TRP A 77 -14.68 -1.79 -5.81
CA TRP A 77 -13.60 -2.78 -5.93
C TRP A 77 -14.13 -4.15 -6.35
N LEU A 78 -13.26 -4.96 -6.95
CA LEU A 78 -13.51 -6.37 -7.22
C LEU A 78 -12.90 -7.23 -6.10
N THR A 79 -13.75 -7.94 -5.37
CA THR A 79 -13.38 -8.86 -4.29
C THR A 79 -13.73 -10.28 -4.68
N ARG A 80 -12.95 -11.25 -4.19
CA ARG A 80 -13.17 -12.68 -4.44
C ARG A 80 -14.63 -13.11 -4.18
N ALA A 81 -15.24 -13.82 -5.13
CA ALA A 81 -16.66 -14.18 -5.06
C ALA A 81 -17.02 -15.12 -3.90
N ASP A 82 -16.07 -15.94 -3.42
CA ASP A 82 -16.29 -16.90 -2.34
C ASP A 82 -16.77 -16.29 -1.02
N VAL A 83 -16.39 -15.04 -0.74
CA VAL A 83 -16.78 -14.35 0.51
C VAL A 83 -18.25 -13.93 0.48
N PHE A 84 -18.83 -13.70 -0.70
CA PHE A 84 -20.21 -13.23 -0.86
C PHE A 84 -21.27 -14.34 -0.66
N TRP A 85 -20.85 -15.60 -0.49
CA TRP A 85 -21.79 -16.68 -0.15
C TRP A 85 -22.29 -16.58 1.29
N ASN A 86 -21.54 -15.92 2.17
CA ASN A 86 -22.03 -15.58 3.49
C ASN A 86 -22.92 -14.32 3.40
N PRO A 87 -24.20 -14.38 3.80
CA PRO A 87 -25.14 -13.27 3.62
C PRO A 87 -24.76 -12.01 4.43
N VAL A 88 -24.16 -12.17 5.61
CA VAL A 88 -23.68 -11.06 6.44
C VAL A 88 -22.48 -10.39 5.78
N ALA A 89 -21.49 -11.19 5.37
CA ALA A 89 -20.33 -10.66 4.65
C ALA A 89 -20.73 -9.97 3.34
N ARG A 90 -21.69 -10.54 2.60
CA ARG A 90 -22.24 -9.96 1.38
C ARG A 90 -22.89 -8.60 1.61
N HIS A 91 -23.74 -8.47 2.63
CA HIS A 91 -24.37 -7.19 2.99
C HIS A 91 -23.32 -6.11 3.29
N ILE A 92 -22.32 -6.47 4.10
CA ILE A 92 -21.22 -5.59 4.44
C ILE A 92 -20.45 -5.19 3.17
N LEU A 93 -19.98 -6.16 2.39
CA LEU A 93 -19.19 -5.94 1.18
C LEU A 93 -19.91 -5.05 0.16
N TRP A 94 -21.20 -5.27 -0.08
CA TRP A 94 -22.00 -4.39 -0.92
C TRP A 94 -22.08 -2.96 -0.36
N GLY A 95 -22.26 -2.80 0.95
CA GLY A 95 -22.22 -1.50 1.62
C GLY A 95 -20.86 -0.79 1.59
N TYR A 96 -19.78 -1.50 1.27
CA TYR A 96 -18.43 -0.97 1.01
C TYR A 96 -18.06 -0.98 -0.47
N ASN A 97 -19.06 -1.00 -1.35
CA ASN A 97 -18.91 -0.93 -2.81
C ASN A 97 -18.09 -2.07 -3.43
N GLN A 98 -18.01 -3.21 -2.75
CA GLN A 98 -17.30 -4.39 -3.24
C GLN A 98 -18.22 -5.21 -4.17
N MET A 99 -17.65 -5.73 -5.25
CA MET A 99 -18.33 -6.58 -6.22
C MET A 99 -17.61 -7.92 -6.37
N PRO A 100 -18.33 -9.05 -6.48
CA PRO A 100 -17.72 -10.37 -6.54
C PRO A 100 -17.02 -10.60 -7.88
N VAL A 101 -15.78 -11.07 -7.90
CA VAL A 101 -15.12 -11.58 -9.11
C VAL A 101 -14.86 -13.08 -8.98
N TYR A 102 -15.26 -13.84 -9.99
CA TYR A 102 -15.15 -15.30 -10.01
C TYR A 102 -13.84 -15.71 -10.66
N ARG A 103 -13.08 -16.57 -9.98
CA ARG A 103 -11.78 -17.09 -10.44
C ARG A 103 -11.94 -18.55 -10.85
N GLN A 104 -11.08 -19.02 -11.75
CA GLN A 104 -11.08 -20.42 -12.18
C GLN A 104 -11.04 -21.41 -11.01
N ARG A 105 -10.28 -21.10 -9.95
CA ARG A 105 -10.19 -21.93 -8.74
C ARG A 105 -11.47 -22.00 -7.90
N ASP A 106 -12.44 -21.13 -8.12
CA ASP A 106 -13.70 -21.14 -7.37
C ASP A 106 -14.65 -22.25 -7.84
N ARG A 107 -14.33 -22.92 -8.98
CA ARG A 107 -15.01 -24.10 -9.53
C ARG A 107 -16.54 -23.93 -9.64
N VAL A 108 -16.99 -22.73 -10.00
CA VAL A 108 -18.40 -22.45 -10.30
C VAL A 108 -18.69 -22.76 -11.77
N ASP A 109 -19.93 -23.16 -12.03
CA ASP A 109 -20.48 -23.24 -13.39
C ASP A 109 -20.61 -21.85 -14.02
N GLN A 110 -20.67 -21.78 -15.36
CA GLN A 110 -20.96 -20.53 -16.09
C GLN A 110 -20.03 -19.37 -15.67
N LEU A 111 -18.76 -19.64 -15.37
CA LEU A 111 -17.81 -18.66 -14.84
C LEU A 111 -17.74 -17.38 -15.69
N ARG A 112 -17.79 -17.51 -17.01
CA ARG A 112 -17.78 -16.38 -17.94
C ARG A 112 -19.03 -15.51 -17.77
N GLU A 113 -20.21 -16.10 -17.91
CA GLU A 113 -21.50 -15.39 -17.78
C GLU A 113 -21.65 -14.73 -16.40
N ARG A 114 -21.20 -15.41 -15.34
CA ARG A 114 -21.15 -14.84 -13.98
C ARG A 114 -20.28 -13.61 -13.90
N ASN A 115 -19.10 -13.61 -14.51
CA ASN A 115 -18.25 -12.43 -14.56
C ASN A 115 -18.81 -11.36 -15.50
N ASP A 116 -19.55 -11.73 -16.55
CA ASP A 116 -20.20 -10.77 -17.45
C ASP A 116 -21.22 -9.93 -16.70
N VAL A 117 -22.07 -10.53 -15.87
CA VAL A 117 -23.03 -9.82 -14.98
C VAL A 117 -22.32 -8.81 -14.08
N ILE A 118 -21.13 -9.15 -13.57
CA ILE A 118 -20.39 -8.28 -12.67
C ILE A 118 -19.73 -7.13 -13.42
N PHE A 119 -19.14 -7.40 -14.57
CA PHE A 119 -18.51 -6.37 -15.39
C PHE A 119 -19.56 -5.40 -15.93
N ASP A 120 -20.73 -5.89 -16.32
CA ASP A 120 -21.87 -5.04 -16.69
C ASP A 120 -22.29 -4.15 -15.52
N ALA A 121 -22.41 -4.69 -14.30
CA ALA A 121 -22.72 -3.88 -13.12
C ALA A 121 -21.62 -2.86 -12.79
N CYS A 122 -20.34 -3.17 -13.03
CA CYS A 122 -19.25 -2.20 -12.90
C CYS A 122 -19.40 -1.04 -13.89
N VAL A 123 -19.72 -1.37 -15.15
CA VAL A 123 -19.96 -0.39 -16.21
C VAL A 123 -21.17 0.48 -15.90
N ASP A 124 -22.29 -0.11 -15.49
CA ASP A 124 -23.51 0.62 -15.14
C ASP A 124 -23.28 1.56 -13.94
N ARG A 125 -22.46 1.14 -12.96
CA ARG A 125 -22.03 2.00 -11.84
C ARG A 125 -21.13 3.15 -12.30
N MET A 126 -20.16 2.91 -13.17
CA MET A 126 -19.31 3.97 -13.73
C MET A 126 -20.11 4.97 -14.56
N HIS A 127 -21.07 4.49 -15.36
CA HIS A 127 -22.00 5.32 -16.11
C HIS A 127 -22.84 6.21 -15.18
N ALA A 128 -23.24 5.69 -14.02
CA ALA A 128 -23.91 6.47 -12.98
C ALA A 128 -22.99 7.44 -12.20
N GLY A 129 -21.68 7.47 -12.49
CA GLY A 129 -20.69 8.36 -11.87
C GLY A 129 -19.86 7.74 -10.75
N ALA A 130 -19.83 6.42 -10.62
CA ALA A 130 -18.97 5.72 -9.66
C ALA A 130 -17.51 5.66 -10.12
N ALA A 131 -16.58 5.71 -9.16
CA ALA A 131 -15.17 5.45 -9.39
C ALA A 131 -14.83 3.99 -9.09
N MET A 132 -14.05 3.36 -9.95
CA MET A 132 -13.57 1.99 -9.78
C MET A 132 -12.13 1.96 -9.29
N GLY A 133 -11.78 0.92 -8.56
CA GLY A 133 -10.40 0.58 -8.18
C GLY A 133 -10.03 -0.79 -8.71
N ILE A 134 -8.85 -0.91 -9.34
CA ILE A 134 -8.35 -2.19 -9.84
C ILE A 134 -6.83 -2.26 -9.73
N PHE A 135 -6.34 -3.42 -9.27
CA PHE A 135 -4.93 -3.77 -9.35
C PHE A 135 -4.73 -4.59 -10.63
N PRO A 136 -4.22 -4.01 -11.73
CA PRO A 136 -4.22 -4.64 -13.04
C PRO A 136 -3.35 -5.91 -13.12
N GLU A 137 -2.49 -6.16 -12.13
CA GLU A 137 -1.68 -7.38 -12.01
C GLU A 137 -2.50 -8.64 -11.61
N GLY A 138 -3.69 -8.46 -11.02
CA GLY A 138 -4.64 -9.55 -10.69
C GLY A 138 -4.27 -10.49 -9.54
N ASN A 139 -3.13 -10.29 -8.88
CA ASN A 139 -2.73 -10.89 -7.60
C ASN A 139 -1.78 -9.92 -6.88
N HIS A 140 -1.19 -10.24 -5.73
CA HIS A 140 -0.14 -9.43 -5.08
C HIS A 140 1.24 -10.12 -5.08
N ASN A 141 2.32 -9.35 -5.01
CA ASN A 141 3.69 -9.82 -4.76
C ASN A 141 4.40 -8.80 -3.86
N PRO A 142 5.01 -9.21 -2.74
CA PRO A 142 5.65 -8.29 -1.80
C PRO A 142 6.87 -7.53 -2.34
N PHE A 143 7.35 -7.85 -3.55
CA PHE A 143 8.50 -7.21 -4.16
C PHE A 143 8.12 -5.88 -4.86
N PRO A 144 8.96 -4.81 -4.77
CA PRO A 144 8.67 -3.52 -5.39
C PRO A 144 8.93 -3.51 -6.90
N SER A 145 8.06 -4.20 -7.65
CA SER A 145 8.06 -4.23 -9.11
C SER A 145 6.65 -4.36 -9.68
N LEU A 146 6.46 -3.88 -10.91
CA LEU A 146 5.20 -4.01 -11.64
C LEU A 146 5.18 -5.31 -12.45
N ARG A 147 4.27 -6.23 -12.13
CA ARG A 147 4.15 -7.50 -12.87
C ARG A 147 3.38 -7.34 -14.18
N ALA A 148 3.30 -8.44 -14.93
CA ALA A 148 2.47 -8.51 -16.12
C ALA A 148 1.00 -8.19 -15.81
N LEU A 149 0.43 -7.27 -16.58
CA LEU A 149 -0.97 -6.85 -16.45
C LEU A 149 -1.90 -7.93 -17.03
N LYS A 150 -3.01 -8.17 -16.35
CA LYS A 150 -4.07 -9.09 -16.79
C LYS A 150 -5.07 -8.38 -17.69
N GLY A 151 -5.76 -9.15 -18.54
CA GLY A 151 -6.71 -8.60 -19.52
C GLY A 151 -8.01 -8.00 -18.94
N GLY A 152 -8.26 -8.10 -17.63
CA GLY A 152 -9.50 -7.62 -17.01
C GLY A 152 -9.69 -6.11 -17.12
N LEU A 153 -8.61 -5.32 -17.03
CA LEU A 153 -8.68 -3.86 -17.22
C LEU A 153 -9.08 -3.51 -18.66
N ALA A 154 -8.42 -4.13 -19.64
CA ALA A 154 -8.73 -3.93 -21.06
C ALA A 154 -10.17 -4.32 -21.39
N GLU A 155 -10.65 -5.44 -20.86
CA GLU A 155 -12.05 -5.87 -21.04
C GLU A 155 -13.04 -4.89 -20.40
N MET A 156 -12.76 -4.38 -19.20
CA MET A 156 -13.62 -3.39 -18.53
C MET A 156 -13.73 -2.10 -19.36
N LEU A 157 -12.61 -1.59 -19.86
CA LEU A 157 -12.55 -0.38 -20.69
C LEU A 157 -13.27 -0.57 -22.03
N ALA A 158 -13.00 -1.68 -22.73
CA ALA A 158 -13.66 -2.02 -23.98
C ALA A 158 -15.18 -2.13 -23.81
N ARG A 159 -15.61 -2.85 -22.78
CA ARG A 159 -17.03 -3.05 -22.48
C ARG A 159 -17.73 -1.75 -22.10
N ALA A 160 -17.08 -0.91 -21.30
CA ALA A 160 -17.60 0.42 -20.96
C ALA A 160 -17.86 1.24 -22.22
N ALA A 161 -16.87 1.34 -23.12
CA ALA A 161 -16.98 2.10 -24.37
C ALA A 161 -18.02 1.54 -25.35
N ARG A 162 -18.23 0.21 -25.38
CA ARG A 162 -19.25 -0.43 -26.23
C ARG A 162 -20.67 -0.19 -25.74
N ARG A 163 -20.90 -0.24 -24.42
CA ARG A 163 -22.23 -0.06 -23.83
C ARG A 163 -22.63 1.41 -23.73
N HIS A 164 -21.65 2.28 -23.48
CA HIS A 164 -21.81 3.68 -23.13
C HIS A 164 -20.72 4.52 -23.83
N PRO A 165 -21.00 5.13 -25.00
CA PRO A 165 -20.01 5.90 -25.75
C PRO A 165 -19.32 7.01 -24.95
N GLU A 166 -20.03 7.64 -24.00
CA GLU A 166 -19.53 8.63 -23.05
C GLU A 166 -18.43 8.08 -22.13
N LEU A 167 -18.43 6.77 -21.85
CA LEU A 167 -17.37 6.14 -21.04
C LEU A 167 -16.04 5.97 -21.79
N LYS A 168 -15.96 6.35 -23.06
CA LYS A 168 -14.67 6.54 -23.76
C LYS A 168 -13.81 7.61 -23.08
N SER A 169 -14.41 8.52 -22.30
CA SER A 169 -13.68 9.53 -21.53
C SER A 169 -13.29 9.09 -20.11
N ILE A 170 -13.39 7.79 -19.77
CA ILE A 170 -12.92 7.28 -18.47
C ILE A 170 -11.47 7.70 -18.26
N GLN A 171 -11.20 8.31 -17.11
CA GLN A 171 -9.85 8.64 -16.68
C GLN A 171 -9.23 7.45 -15.96
N LEU A 172 -8.23 6.83 -16.58
CA LEU A 172 -7.45 5.76 -15.96
C LEU A 172 -6.31 6.39 -15.16
N VAL A 173 -6.44 6.45 -13.83
CA VAL A 173 -5.52 7.22 -12.96
C VAL A 173 -4.61 6.27 -12.18
N PRO A 174 -3.29 6.26 -12.45
CA PRO A 174 -2.36 5.43 -11.71
C PRO A 174 -2.01 6.05 -10.35
N ILE A 175 -1.91 5.23 -9.32
CA ILE A 175 -1.51 5.58 -7.97
C ILE A 175 -0.41 4.61 -7.52
N GLY A 176 0.80 5.13 -7.35
CA GLY A 176 1.96 4.39 -6.86
C GLY A 176 2.00 4.33 -5.34
N LEU A 177 2.09 3.12 -4.80
CA LEU A 177 2.27 2.82 -3.38
C LEU A 177 3.73 2.44 -3.13
N ASP A 178 4.42 3.20 -2.29
CA ASP A 178 5.85 3.03 -1.98
C ASP A 178 6.04 2.80 -0.48
N TYR A 179 6.54 1.62 -0.12
CA TYR A 179 6.69 1.17 1.28
C TYR A 179 8.17 1.12 1.67
N GLU A 180 8.55 1.75 2.78
CA GLU A 180 9.88 1.52 3.39
C GLU A 180 9.97 0.08 3.91
N HIS A 181 8.88 -0.38 4.52
CA HIS A 181 8.71 -1.76 4.94
C HIS A 181 7.23 -2.00 5.25
N TYR A 182 6.57 -2.88 4.50
CA TYR A 182 5.11 -3.01 4.57
C TYR A 182 4.62 -3.82 5.77
N LEU A 183 5.49 -4.59 6.44
CA LEU A 183 5.16 -5.43 7.60
C LEU A 183 5.24 -4.69 8.95
N ASP A 184 6.17 -3.75 9.04
CA ASP A 184 6.53 -3.11 10.29
C ASP A 184 5.61 -1.92 10.56
N TRP A 185 5.11 -1.84 11.79
CA TRP A 185 4.31 -0.71 12.21
C TRP A 185 5.15 0.57 12.20
N ARG A 186 4.57 1.67 11.70
CA ARG A 186 5.11 3.04 11.69
C ARG A 186 6.35 3.29 10.84
N ARG A 187 6.62 2.39 9.90
CA ARG A 187 7.56 2.63 8.79
C ARG A 187 6.97 3.60 7.77
N ARG A 188 7.84 4.23 7.00
CA ARG A 188 7.44 5.26 6.03
C ARG A 188 6.65 4.67 4.88
N PHE A 189 5.71 5.47 4.40
CA PHE A 189 4.86 5.16 3.28
C PHE A 189 4.62 6.44 2.49
N ARG A 190 4.85 6.38 1.18
CA ARG A 190 4.59 7.49 0.27
C ARG A 190 3.63 7.07 -0.80
N VAL A 191 2.73 7.97 -1.16
CA VAL A 191 1.73 7.72 -2.21
C VAL A 191 1.87 8.78 -3.29
N ARG A 192 1.90 8.34 -4.54
CA ARG A 192 2.09 9.23 -5.70
C ARG A 192 0.98 9.01 -6.70
N ALA A 193 0.21 10.04 -7.02
CA ALA A 193 -0.74 9.98 -8.13
C ALA A 193 -0.02 10.31 -9.44
N GLY A 194 -0.42 9.66 -10.53
CA GLY A 194 0.05 10.00 -11.88
C GLY A 194 -1.04 10.62 -12.73
N GLN A 195 -0.64 11.10 -13.91
CA GLN A 195 -1.58 11.67 -14.87
C GLN A 195 -2.55 10.61 -15.40
N ALA A 196 -3.78 11.05 -15.67
CA ALA A 196 -4.79 10.20 -16.29
C ALA A 196 -4.31 9.70 -17.66
N ILE A 197 -4.49 8.40 -17.89
CA ILE A 197 -4.07 7.70 -19.09
C ILE A 197 -5.28 7.62 -20.03
N PRO A 198 -5.24 8.26 -21.21
CA PRO A 198 -6.27 8.08 -22.22
C PRO A 198 -6.19 6.67 -22.81
N PHE A 199 -7.35 6.07 -23.10
CA PHE A 199 -7.44 4.74 -23.70
C PHE A 199 -8.32 4.69 -24.95
N ALA A 200 -9.10 5.74 -25.25
CA ALA A 200 -10.08 5.74 -26.34
C ALA A 200 -9.44 5.51 -27.72
N ASP A 201 -8.21 6.00 -27.91
CA ASP A 201 -7.39 5.81 -29.11
C ASP A 201 -6.85 4.39 -29.26
N LEU A 202 -6.99 3.55 -28.23
CA LEU A 202 -6.59 2.14 -28.24
C LEU A 202 -7.77 1.20 -28.52
N LEU A 203 -8.97 1.74 -28.77
CA LEU A 203 -10.13 0.95 -29.20
C LEU A 203 -10.01 0.63 -30.69
N ASN A 204 -10.01 -0.66 -31.00
CA ASN A 204 -10.02 -1.18 -32.36
C ASN A 204 -11.44 -1.09 -32.96
N GLU A 205 -11.55 -1.25 -34.27
CA GLU A 205 -12.83 -1.25 -34.99
C GLU A 205 -13.79 -2.37 -34.53
N ASP A 206 -13.25 -3.49 -34.06
CA ASP A 206 -14.01 -4.62 -33.51
C ASP A 206 -14.54 -4.35 -32.08
N GLY A 207 -14.26 -3.17 -31.52
CA GLY A 207 -14.67 -2.76 -30.18
C GLY A 207 -13.85 -3.37 -29.04
N ASN A 208 -12.74 -4.04 -29.34
CA ASN A 208 -11.76 -4.49 -28.35
C ASN A 208 -10.65 -3.45 -28.14
N ILE A 209 -9.88 -3.60 -27.06
CA ILE A 209 -8.70 -2.77 -26.79
C ILE A 209 -7.43 -3.45 -27.33
N ASP A 210 -6.54 -2.68 -27.96
CA ASP A 210 -5.14 -3.06 -28.17
C ASP A 210 -4.45 -3.27 -26.81
N LYS A 211 -4.42 -4.53 -26.36
CA LYS A 211 -3.89 -4.91 -25.05
C LYS A 211 -2.37 -4.64 -24.93
N PRO A 212 -1.53 -5.01 -25.91
CA PRO A 212 -0.12 -4.62 -25.90
C PRO A 212 0.10 -3.12 -25.74
N ALA A 213 -0.59 -2.28 -26.53
CA ALA A 213 -0.44 -0.83 -26.45
C ALA A 213 -0.93 -0.26 -25.11
N LEU A 214 -2.08 -0.73 -24.61
CA LEU A 214 -2.59 -0.34 -23.29
C LEU A 214 -1.59 -0.73 -22.19
N ASN A 215 -1.06 -1.96 -22.23
CA ASN A 215 -0.12 -2.44 -21.23
C ASN A 215 1.17 -1.62 -21.22
N ALA A 216 1.71 -1.30 -22.41
CA ALA A 216 2.89 -0.45 -22.54
C ALA A 216 2.63 0.96 -21.97
N ARG A 217 1.48 1.57 -22.31
CA ARG A 217 1.10 2.91 -21.82
C ARG A 217 0.90 2.94 -20.30
N VAL A 218 0.26 1.92 -19.73
CA VAL A 218 0.06 1.80 -18.28
C VAL A 218 1.39 1.57 -17.55
N ARG A 219 2.27 0.72 -18.09
CA ARG A 219 3.62 0.51 -17.53
C ARG A 219 4.43 1.79 -17.50
N GLU A 220 4.43 2.55 -18.60
CA GLU A 220 5.12 3.83 -18.67
C GLU A 220 4.58 4.85 -17.66
N ALA A 221 3.26 4.90 -17.47
CA ALA A 221 2.67 5.76 -16.46
C ALA A 221 3.07 5.35 -15.03
N PHE A 222 3.10 4.05 -14.74
CA PHE A 222 3.56 3.55 -13.43
C PHE A 222 5.04 3.84 -13.18
N ARG A 223 5.93 3.65 -14.17
CA ARG A 223 7.37 3.92 -14.04
C ARG A 223 7.70 5.31 -13.51
N ARG A 224 6.80 6.28 -13.72
CA ARG A 224 6.95 7.67 -13.26
C ARG A 224 6.57 7.88 -11.79
N ILE A 225 5.80 6.98 -11.18
CA ILE A 225 5.17 7.21 -9.86
C ILE A 225 5.38 6.07 -8.85
N MET A 226 5.77 4.88 -9.30
CA MET A 226 6.05 3.74 -8.42
C MET A 226 7.50 3.29 -8.58
N VAL A 227 8.00 2.60 -7.55
CA VAL A 227 9.22 1.83 -7.66
C VAL A 227 8.93 0.60 -8.50
N ASP A 228 9.56 0.52 -9.68
CA ASP A 228 9.47 -0.63 -10.59
C ASP A 228 10.89 -1.18 -10.85
N LEU A 229 11.34 -2.11 -10.02
CA LEU A 229 12.66 -2.71 -10.18
C LEU A 229 12.59 -3.93 -11.12
N GLN A 230 13.22 -3.78 -12.29
CA GLN A 230 13.21 -4.75 -13.40
C GLN A 230 14.62 -4.99 -13.93
N PRO A 231 14.87 -6.10 -14.65
CA PRO A 231 13.99 -7.29 -14.79
C PRO A 231 13.93 -8.15 -13.52
N GLU A 232 13.12 -9.22 -13.52
CA GLU A 232 12.87 -10.09 -12.35
C GLU A 232 14.14 -10.73 -11.78
N ASP A 233 15.11 -11.10 -12.62
CA ASP A 233 16.39 -11.68 -12.18
C ASP A 233 17.35 -10.64 -11.57
N ALA A 234 17.17 -9.35 -11.88
CA ALA A 234 17.93 -8.25 -11.28
C ALA A 234 17.47 -7.92 -9.86
N GLN A 235 16.22 -8.25 -9.53
CA GLN A 235 15.53 -7.84 -8.32
C GLN A 235 16.31 -8.16 -7.03
N PRO A 236 16.79 -9.40 -6.79
CA PRO A 236 17.53 -9.72 -5.56
C PRO A 236 18.82 -8.92 -5.41
N HIS A 237 19.46 -8.60 -6.53
CA HIS A 237 20.79 -7.98 -6.58
C HIS A 237 20.75 -6.45 -6.54
N LEU A 238 19.67 -5.81 -7.02
CA LEU A 238 19.55 -4.35 -7.03
C LEU A 238 18.71 -3.80 -5.87
N HIS A 239 17.89 -4.65 -5.22
CA HIS A 239 17.03 -4.24 -4.12
C HIS A 239 17.77 -3.59 -2.94
N PRO A 240 18.94 -4.08 -2.47
CA PRO A 240 19.67 -3.41 -1.40
C PRO A 240 20.09 -1.98 -1.76
N ALA A 241 20.60 -1.75 -2.97
CA ALA A 241 20.95 -0.42 -3.46
C ALA A 241 19.73 0.50 -3.57
N LEU A 242 18.59 -0.01 -4.06
CA LEU A 242 17.31 0.71 -4.08
C LEU A 242 16.89 1.13 -2.65
N ARG A 243 16.98 0.22 -1.69
CA ARG A 243 16.65 0.48 -0.28
C ARG A 243 17.55 1.57 0.30
N ALA A 244 18.85 1.56 0.02
CA ALA A 244 19.78 2.59 0.45
C ALA A 244 19.40 4.01 0.01
N HIS A 245 18.69 4.14 -1.11
CA HIS A 245 18.19 5.42 -1.61
C HIS A 245 16.93 5.94 -0.90
N ARG A 246 16.24 5.14 -0.08
CA ARG A 246 15.07 5.56 0.74
C ARG A 246 13.99 6.28 -0.10
N THR A 247 13.49 5.64 -1.14
CA THR A 247 12.51 6.21 -2.10
C THR A 247 11.29 6.87 -1.46
N THR A 248 10.81 6.34 -0.33
CA THR A 248 9.71 6.94 0.44
C THR A 248 10.00 8.33 1.00
N GLU A 249 11.27 8.72 1.16
CA GLU A 249 11.69 10.02 1.69
C GLU A 249 11.92 11.05 0.58
N MET A 250 12.04 10.63 -0.68
CA MET A 250 12.31 11.52 -1.81
C MET A 250 11.14 12.45 -2.08
N SER A 251 11.41 13.76 -2.10
CA SER A 251 10.48 14.75 -2.66
C SER A 251 10.19 14.45 -4.13
N GLN A 252 9.13 15.05 -4.68
CA GLN A 252 8.78 14.87 -6.09
C GLN A 252 9.92 15.32 -7.04
N GLU A 253 10.65 16.37 -6.66
CA GLU A 253 11.81 16.89 -7.41
C GLU A 253 12.97 15.89 -7.48
N VAL A 254 13.20 15.14 -6.41
CA VAL A 254 14.25 14.11 -6.34
C VAL A 254 13.77 12.79 -6.97
N TRP A 255 12.50 12.47 -6.81
CA TRP A 255 11.90 11.24 -7.33
C TRP A 255 11.93 11.18 -8.86
N LYS A 256 11.56 12.27 -9.54
CA LYS A 256 11.53 12.35 -11.01
C LYS A 256 12.85 11.87 -11.67
N PRO A 257 14.03 12.43 -11.37
CA PRO A 257 15.29 11.94 -11.93
C PRO A 257 15.65 10.53 -11.44
N PHE A 258 15.21 10.12 -10.24
CA PHE A 258 15.44 8.77 -9.74
C PHE A 258 14.72 7.69 -10.57
N THR A 259 13.53 7.97 -11.12
CA THR A 259 12.86 7.03 -12.03
C THR A 259 13.68 6.75 -13.29
N ALA A 260 14.40 7.74 -13.81
CA ALA A 260 15.32 7.56 -14.94
C ALA A 260 16.52 6.67 -14.56
N LYS A 261 16.98 6.74 -13.31
CA LYS A 261 18.02 5.85 -12.78
C LYS A 261 17.55 4.39 -12.74
N LEU A 262 16.31 4.14 -12.32
CA LEU A 262 15.75 2.78 -12.33
C LEU A 262 15.63 2.23 -13.77
N ALA A 263 15.19 3.06 -14.71
CA ALA A 263 15.15 2.69 -16.13
C ALA A 263 16.55 2.41 -16.71
N ALA A 264 17.56 3.18 -16.29
CA ALA A 264 18.95 2.95 -16.68
C ALA A 264 19.49 1.64 -16.11
N TRP A 265 19.15 1.29 -14.86
CA TRP A 265 19.49 -0.01 -14.27
C TRP A 265 18.86 -1.17 -15.03
N GLU A 266 17.55 -1.10 -15.34
CA GLU A 266 16.85 -2.12 -16.13
C GLU A 266 17.51 -2.34 -17.49
N LYS A 267 17.75 -1.24 -18.23
CA LYS A 267 18.37 -1.28 -19.54
C LYS A 267 19.77 -1.91 -19.47
N ARG A 268 20.62 -1.41 -18.55
CA ARG A 268 21.99 -1.88 -18.42
C ARG A 268 22.09 -3.33 -17.97
N TRP A 269 21.19 -3.77 -17.10
CA TRP A 269 21.11 -5.18 -16.69
C TRP A 269 20.90 -6.10 -17.88
N THR A 270 20.06 -5.66 -18.83
CA THR A 270 19.70 -6.44 -20.02
C THR A 270 20.79 -6.40 -21.10
N GLU A 271 21.49 -5.26 -21.25
CA GLU A 271 22.41 -5.02 -22.36
C GLU A 271 23.89 -5.27 -22.03
N ASP A 272 24.30 -5.14 -20.76
CA ASP A 272 25.71 -5.24 -20.32
C ASP A 272 25.87 -6.42 -19.35
N GLU A 273 26.10 -7.61 -19.92
CA GLU A 273 26.30 -8.85 -19.15
C GLU A 273 27.46 -8.72 -18.16
N ASN A 274 28.55 -8.07 -18.56
CA ASN A 274 29.71 -7.84 -17.70
C ASN A 274 29.34 -6.99 -16.48
N TRP A 275 28.53 -5.94 -16.65
CA TRP A 275 28.02 -5.17 -15.52
C TRP A 275 27.10 -5.99 -14.62
N SER A 276 26.15 -6.73 -15.21
CA SER A 276 25.23 -7.58 -14.43
C SER A 276 26.00 -8.61 -13.58
N GLN A 277 27.06 -9.22 -14.15
CA GLN A 277 27.89 -10.19 -13.44
C GLN A 277 28.71 -9.52 -12.33
N ARG A 278 29.32 -8.35 -12.59
CA ARG A 278 30.01 -7.59 -11.53
C ARG A 278 29.08 -7.23 -10.37
N VAL A 279 27.83 -6.84 -10.66
CA VAL A 279 26.83 -6.56 -9.61
C VAL A 279 26.51 -7.83 -8.82
N LYS A 280 26.31 -8.98 -9.48
CA LYS A 280 26.07 -10.27 -8.82
C LYS A 280 27.22 -10.66 -7.90
N ASP A 281 28.46 -10.56 -8.38
CA ASP A 281 29.66 -10.95 -7.65
C ASP A 281 29.88 -10.06 -6.42
N THR A 282 29.79 -8.74 -6.59
CA THR A 282 29.96 -7.80 -5.48
C THR A 282 28.80 -7.87 -4.48
N TYR A 283 27.57 -8.12 -4.96
CA TYR A 283 26.43 -8.43 -4.08
C TYR A 283 26.68 -9.69 -3.25
N ALA A 284 27.19 -10.77 -3.86
CA ALA A 284 27.47 -12.02 -3.15
C ALA A 284 28.54 -11.82 -2.07
N GLN A 285 29.63 -11.11 -2.39
CA GLN A 285 30.68 -10.76 -1.44
C GLN A 285 30.16 -9.90 -0.28
N TRP A 286 29.32 -8.91 -0.58
CA TRP A 286 28.67 -8.10 0.46
C TRP A 286 27.73 -8.93 1.32
N GLN A 287 26.91 -9.79 0.72
CA GLN A 287 25.95 -10.63 1.43
C GLN A 287 26.65 -11.62 2.37
N GLU A 288 27.78 -12.20 1.94
CA GLU A 288 28.63 -13.05 2.77
C GLU A 288 29.20 -12.27 3.97
N ALA A 289 29.83 -11.11 3.72
CA ALA A 289 30.36 -10.26 4.79
C ALA A 289 29.27 -9.77 5.76
N TRP A 290 28.07 -9.51 5.26
CA TRP A 290 26.91 -9.13 6.06
C TRP A 290 26.42 -10.28 6.95
N THR A 291 26.38 -11.51 6.43
CA THR A 291 26.00 -12.69 7.21
C THR A 291 27.06 -13.02 8.27
N GLU A 292 28.35 -12.97 7.94
CA GLU A 292 29.45 -13.19 8.89
C GLU A 292 29.44 -12.17 10.04
N ALA A 293 29.14 -10.90 9.74
CA ALA A 293 29.01 -9.84 10.75
C ALA A 293 27.73 -9.95 11.61
N GLY A 294 26.93 -11.02 11.44
CA GLY A 294 25.73 -11.25 12.23
C GLY A 294 24.54 -10.39 11.84
N SER A 295 24.40 -10.02 10.56
CA SER A 295 23.34 -9.14 10.05
C SER A 295 23.33 -7.74 10.69
N PRO A 296 24.41 -6.96 10.51
CA PRO A 296 24.72 -5.77 11.30
C PRO A 296 23.74 -4.59 11.19
N GLY A 297 22.72 -4.68 10.33
CA GLY A 297 21.79 -3.60 10.07
C GLY A 297 21.09 -3.70 8.72
N ARG A 298 20.46 -2.61 8.28
CA ARG A 298 19.72 -2.54 7.01
C ARG A 298 20.26 -1.46 6.05
N PRO A 299 20.22 -1.67 4.72
CA PRO A 299 20.67 -0.69 3.74
C PRO A 299 20.07 0.71 3.88
N GLU A 300 18.80 0.83 4.27
CA GLU A 300 18.16 2.13 4.52
C GLU A 300 18.82 2.88 5.67
N ALA A 301 19.33 2.21 6.70
CA ALA A 301 19.97 2.88 7.81
C ALA A 301 21.34 3.43 7.40
N TRP A 302 22.07 2.69 6.58
CA TRP A 302 23.42 3.04 6.13
C TRP A 302 23.42 4.12 5.04
N GLY A 303 22.44 4.06 4.13
CA GLY A 303 22.43 4.93 2.96
C GLY A 303 23.51 4.57 1.94
N THR A 304 23.85 5.53 1.08
CA THR A 304 24.86 5.37 0.03
C THR A 304 26.23 5.92 0.44
N SER A 305 26.27 6.83 1.40
CA SER A 305 27.51 7.41 1.93
C SER A 305 27.38 7.86 3.38
N THR A 306 28.48 8.36 3.96
CA THR A 306 28.51 8.91 5.32
C THR A 306 27.59 10.10 5.53
N GLU A 307 27.31 10.86 4.46
CA GLU A 307 26.42 12.03 4.49
C GLU A 307 24.95 11.62 4.66
N ASP A 308 24.61 10.37 4.30
CA ASP A 308 23.25 9.83 4.42
C ASP A 308 22.91 9.38 5.85
N ILE A 309 23.85 9.42 6.79
CA ILE A 309 23.58 9.06 8.18
C ILE A 309 22.48 9.97 8.74
N ARG A 310 21.37 9.37 9.17
CA ARG A 310 20.28 10.12 9.79
C ARG A 310 20.75 10.81 11.07
N LYS A 311 20.23 12.01 11.31
CA LYS A 311 20.48 12.72 12.57
C LYS A 311 19.80 11.98 13.72
N SER A 312 20.59 11.52 14.69
CA SER A 312 20.06 10.94 15.91
C SER A 312 19.28 11.99 16.71
N LYS A 313 18.12 11.58 17.23
CA LYS A 313 17.26 12.39 18.11
C LYS A 313 17.24 11.75 19.50
N PRO A 314 18.15 12.12 20.41
CA PRO A 314 18.27 11.47 21.73
C PRO A 314 16.97 11.55 22.55
N TRP A 315 16.21 12.63 22.41
CA TRP A 315 14.92 12.83 23.09
C TRP A 315 13.89 11.75 22.74
N ALA A 316 13.99 11.07 21.60
CA ALA A 316 13.05 10.03 21.20
C ALA A 316 13.02 8.86 22.19
N ALA A 317 14.17 8.53 22.80
CA ALA A 317 14.27 7.48 23.81
C ALA A 317 13.52 7.86 25.09
N TRP A 318 13.65 9.12 25.53
CA TRP A 318 12.98 9.64 26.74
C TRP A 318 11.48 9.80 26.56
N LEU A 319 11.04 10.09 25.33
CA LEU A 319 9.63 10.36 25.05
C LEU A 319 8.79 9.08 24.87
N HIS A 320 9.43 7.96 24.49
CA HIS A 320 8.72 6.72 24.23
C HIS A 320 7.99 6.15 25.47
N PRO A 321 8.58 6.10 26.69
CA PRO A 321 7.85 5.71 27.90
C PRO A 321 6.62 6.59 28.17
N LEU A 322 6.74 7.91 27.97
CA LEU A 322 5.61 8.84 28.10
C LEU A 322 4.51 8.54 27.07
N ALA A 323 4.89 8.18 25.84
CA ALA A 323 3.94 7.80 24.80
C ALA A 323 3.24 6.46 25.09
N MET A 324 3.92 5.51 25.75
CA MET A 324 3.30 4.28 26.25
C MET A 324 2.25 4.60 27.32
N LEU A 325 2.56 5.50 28.26
CA LEU A 325 1.62 5.96 29.29
C LEU A 325 0.42 6.70 28.68
N ALA A 326 0.66 7.56 27.70
CA ALA A 326 -0.40 8.24 26.98
C ALA A 326 -1.33 7.25 26.25
N ASN A 327 -0.82 6.09 25.82
CA ASN A 327 -1.60 5.06 25.14
C ASN A 327 -2.34 4.09 26.09
N LEU A 328 -2.27 4.28 27.41
CA LEU A 328 -2.92 3.39 28.38
C LEU A 328 -4.40 3.09 28.05
N PRO A 329 -5.25 4.07 27.67
CA PRO A 329 -6.64 3.77 27.34
C PRO A 329 -6.79 2.85 26.12
N THR A 330 -5.83 2.82 25.20
CA THR A 330 -5.87 2.00 23.98
C THR A 330 -5.17 0.65 24.17
N TYR A 331 -4.25 0.56 25.12
CA TYR A 331 -3.35 -0.59 25.30
C TYR A 331 -4.08 -1.94 25.37
N PRO A 332 -5.20 -2.12 26.11
CA PRO A 332 -5.88 -3.42 26.17
C PRO A 332 -6.38 -3.91 24.81
N ALA A 333 -7.00 -3.03 24.02
CA ALA A 333 -7.46 -3.36 22.67
C ALA A 333 -6.27 -3.62 21.73
N GLN A 334 -5.20 -2.82 21.82
CA GLN A 334 -3.99 -3.02 21.03
C GLN A 334 -3.29 -4.35 21.35
N TRP A 335 -3.17 -4.70 22.63
CA TRP A 335 -2.63 -5.97 23.09
C TRP A 335 -3.46 -7.14 22.57
N PHE A 336 -4.79 -7.05 22.66
CA PHE A 336 -5.68 -8.07 22.11
C PHE A 336 -5.50 -8.26 20.60
N VAL A 337 -5.52 -7.16 19.83
CA VAL A 337 -5.30 -7.20 18.38
C VAL A 337 -3.97 -7.86 18.04
N THR A 338 -2.90 -7.43 18.70
CA THR A 338 -1.54 -7.93 18.45
C THR A 338 -1.47 -9.42 18.76
N ARG A 339 -1.93 -9.82 19.95
CA ARG A 339 -1.89 -11.21 20.41
C ARG A 339 -2.76 -12.13 19.56
N TYR A 340 -3.94 -11.67 19.14
CA TYR A 340 -4.85 -12.42 18.29
C TYR A 340 -4.25 -12.61 16.89
N VAL A 341 -3.75 -11.54 16.27
CA VAL A 341 -3.14 -11.61 14.94
C VAL A 341 -1.93 -12.53 14.95
N ASP A 342 -1.02 -12.36 15.91
CA ASP A 342 0.20 -13.19 16.00
C ASP A 342 -0.10 -14.67 16.20
N LYS A 343 -1.25 -15.02 16.80
CA LYS A 343 -1.68 -16.42 16.96
C LYS A 343 -2.40 -16.99 15.73
N THR A 344 -3.11 -16.16 14.97
CA THR A 344 -4.09 -16.64 13.98
C THR A 344 -3.63 -16.46 12.54
N VAL A 345 -2.81 -15.45 12.26
CA VAL A 345 -2.36 -15.10 10.92
C VAL A 345 -1.03 -15.79 10.65
N LYS A 346 -1.07 -16.79 9.77
CA LYS A 346 0.12 -17.59 9.42
C LYS A 346 0.96 -16.95 8.33
N ASN A 347 0.32 -16.32 7.34
CA ASN A 347 1.06 -15.70 6.25
C ASN A 347 1.38 -14.24 6.60
N VAL A 348 2.65 -13.88 6.44
CA VAL A 348 3.19 -12.61 6.90
C VAL A 348 2.54 -11.41 6.20
N GLU A 349 2.18 -11.56 4.92
CA GLU A 349 1.52 -10.54 4.11
C GLU A 349 0.14 -10.11 4.66
N PHE A 350 -0.52 -10.95 5.45
CA PHE A 350 -1.82 -10.62 6.05
C PHE A 350 -1.70 -9.99 7.43
N VAL A 351 -0.52 -10.00 8.06
CA VAL A 351 -0.32 -9.44 9.41
C VAL A 351 -0.65 -7.94 9.44
N PRO A 352 -0.14 -7.08 8.51
CA PRO A 352 -0.49 -5.67 8.46
C PRO A 352 -1.98 -5.44 8.25
N THR A 353 -2.55 -6.15 7.28
CA THR A 353 -3.99 -6.11 6.95
C THR A 353 -4.83 -6.36 8.18
N MET A 354 -4.55 -7.44 8.90
CA MET A 354 -5.38 -7.86 10.04
C MET A 354 -5.19 -6.92 11.24
N ARG A 355 -3.97 -6.46 11.52
CA ARG A 355 -3.73 -5.47 12.59
C ARG A 355 -4.46 -4.17 12.31
N LEU A 356 -4.36 -3.63 11.10
CA LEU A 356 -5.04 -2.40 10.72
C LEU A 356 -6.56 -2.59 10.68
N GLY A 357 -7.06 -3.64 10.02
CA GLY A 357 -8.49 -3.92 9.89
C GLY A 357 -9.19 -4.10 11.24
N MET A 358 -8.59 -4.87 12.14
CA MET A 358 -9.11 -5.01 13.51
C MET A 358 -8.95 -3.71 14.31
N GLY A 359 -7.83 -2.99 14.18
CA GLY A 359 -7.60 -1.74 14.91
C GLY A 359 -8.60 -0.63 14.55
N ILE A 360 -8.96 -0.49 13.28
CA ILE A 360 -9.95 0.47 12.77
C ILE A 360 -11.32 0.27 13.43
N VAL A 361 -11.68 -0.97 13.76
CA VAL A 361 -12.97 -1.31 14.37
C VAL A 361 -12.87 -1.33 15.89
N LEU A 362 -11.89 -2.03 16.45
CA LEU A 362 -11.81 -2.30 17.87
C LEU A 362 -11.36 -1.08 18.69
N PHE A 363 -10.49 -0.21 18.17
CA PHE A 363 -10.03 0.92 18.96
C PHE A 363 -11.15 1.94 19.23
N PRO A 364 -11.94 2.39 18.23
CA PRO A 364 -13.07 3.28 18.50
C PRO A 364 -14.12 2.66 19.42
N LEU A 365 -14.45 1.38 19.23
CA LEU A 365 -15.40 0.68 20.11
C LEU A 365 -14.88 0.58 21.55
N TRP A 366 -13.59 0.29 21.71
CA TRP A 366 -12.95 0.23 23.01
C TRP A 366 -12.91 1.60 23.69
N TRP A 367 -12.51 2.65 22.99
CA TRP A 367 -12.54 4.01 23.54
C TRP A 367 -13.95 4.43 23.93
N PHE A 368 -14.96 4.07 23.13
CA PHE A 368 -16.36 4.36 23.45
C PHE A 368 -16.77 3.67 24.75
N LEU A 369 -16.47 2.38 24.89
CA LEU A 369 -16.75 1.62 26.10
C LEU A 369 -16.05 2.21 27.34
N VAL A 370 -14.75 2.47 27.27
CA VAL A 370 -13.98 3.01 28.40
C VAL A 370 -14.45 4.42 28.75
N SER A 371 -14.86 5.22 27.77
CA SER A 371 -15.42 6.56 28.00
C SER A 371 -16.77 6.51 28.71
N ILE A 372 -17.66 5.57 28.35
CA ILE A 372 -18.93 5.34 29.05
C ILE A 372 -18.65 4.95 30.51
N VAL A 373 -17.79 3.96 30.73
CA VAL A 373 -17.44 3.51 32.08
C VAL A 373 -16.88 4.67 32.90
N ALA A 374 -15.96 5.46 32.34
CA ALA A 374 -15.38 6.61 33.00
C ALA A 374 -16.41 7.69 33.34
N GLY A 375 -17.38 7.94 32.45
CA GLY A 375 -18.47 8.89 32.72
C GLY A 375 -19.43 8.42 33.82
N LEU A 376 -19.68 7.11 33.92
CA LEU A 376 -20.57 6.53 34.94
C LEU A 376 -19.96 6.54 36.35
N VAL A 377 -18.62 6.44 36.46
CA VAL A 377 -17.92 6.48 37.76
C VAL A 377 -17.46 7.88 38.16
N ALA A 378 -17.69 8.88 37.30
CA ALA A 378 -17.30 10.25 37.56
C ALA A 378 -18.17 10.88 38.67
N PRO A 379 -17.64 11.88 39.40
CA PRO A 379 -18.44 12.67 40.34
C PRO A 379 -19.67 13.28 39.69
N ALA A 380 -20.72 13.53 40.48
CA ALA A 380 -21.98 14.10 40.00
C ALA A 380 -21.74 15.39 39.19
N GLY A 381 -22.33 15.48 38.00
CA GLY A 381 -22.18 16.60 37.07
C GLY A 381 -20.96 16.53 36.15
N TRP A 382 -19.99 15.63 36.39
CA TRP A 382 -18.75 15.54 35.60
C TRP A 382 -18.76 14.45 34.53
N GLY A 383 -19.76 13.55 34.52
CA GLY A 383 -19.76 12.35 33.68
C GLY A 383 -19.51 12.58 32.19
N TRP A 384 -20.18 13.58 31.58
CA TRP A 384 -20.00 13.89 30.16
C TRP A 384 -18.58 14.44 29.85
N LEU A 385 -18.02 15.25 30.75
CA LEU A 385 -16.68 15.80 30.59
C LEU A 385 -15.63 14.70 30.74
N THR A 386 -15.77 13.86 31.77
CA THR A 386 -14.86 12.72 32.00
C THR A 386 -14.88 11.75 30.82
N ALA A 387 -16.06 11.42 30.29
CA ALA A 387 -16.19 10.60 29.10
C ALA A 387 -15.49 11.24 27.88
N GLY A 388 -15.70 12.54 27.66
CA GLY A 388 -15.05 13.29 26.57
C GLY A 388 -13.52 13.33 26.68
N VAL A 389 -12.99 13.55 27.89
CA VAL A 389 -11.54 13.55 28.16
C VAL A 389 -10.94 12.16 27.91
N VAL A 390 -11.60 11.08 28.34
CA VAL A 390 -11.11 9.71 28.13
C VAL A 390 -11.14 9.32 26.65
N TRP A 391 -12.20 9.71 25.93
CA TRP A 391 -12.27 9.52 24.47
C TRP A 391 -11.10 10.22 23.76
N PHE A 392 -10.87 11.50 24.10
CA PHE A 392 -9.75 12.26 23.56
C PHE A 392 -8.40 11.64 23.93
N TRP A 393 -8.24 11.20 25.17
CA TRP A 393 -7.01 10.56 25.66
C TRP A 393 -6.69 9.29 24.85
N GLY A 394 -7.65 8.41 24.58
CA GLY A 394 -7.43 7.24 23.73
C GLY A 394 -7.01 7.61 22.30
N GLN A 395 -7.69 8.59 21.70
CA GLN A 395 -7.41 9.06 20.34
C GLN A 395 -6.04 9.73 20.21
N ALA A 396 -5.71 10.67 21.11
CA ALA A 396 -4.47 11.43 21.11
C ALA A 396 -3.29 10.55 21.56
N GLY A 397 -3.49 9.74 22.61
CA GLY A 397 -2.50 8.81 23.13
C GLY A 397 -2.06 7.77 22.10
N SER A 398 -3.00 7.18 21.36
CA SER A 398 -2.67 6.24 20.28
C SER A 398 -1.90 6.88 19.14
N ARG A 399 -2.21 8.14 18.79
CA ARG A 399 -1.45 8.89 17.79
C ARG A 399 -0.06 9.27 18.29
N PHE A 400 0.07 9.64 19.56
CA PHE A 400 1.34 9.98 20.16
C PHE A 400 2.27 8.77 20.24
N LEU A 401 1.75 7.58 20.62
CA LEU A 401 2.50 6.33 20.55
C LEU A 401 2.94 6.02 19.11
N ALA A 402 2.01 6.05 18.15
CA ALA A 402 2.32 5.87 16.73
C ALA A 402 3.48 6.77 16.28
N TRP A 403 3.38 8.08 16.52
CA TRP A 403 4.44 9.02 16.18
C TRP A 403 5.76 8.70 16.91
N SER A 404 5.72 8.35 18.21
CA SER A 404 6.92 8.00 18.98
C SER A 404 7.66 6.79 18.41
N ILE A 405 6.93 5.80 17.86
CA ILE A 405 7.52 4.62 17.22
C ILE A 405 8.25 5.02 15.94
N THR A 406 7.72 5.96 15.15
CA THR A 406 8.47 6.50 14.00
C THR A 406 9.77 7.16 14.45
N GLN A 407 9.76 7.94 15.54
CA GLN A 407 10.98 8.54 16.06
C GLN A 407 11.96 7.50 16.62
N LYS A 408 11.44 6.39 17.17
CA LYS A 408 12.24 5.24 17.61
C LYS A 408 12.92 4.55 16.41
N HIS A 409 12.21 4.34 15.30
CA HIS A 409 12.80 3.84 14.05
C HIS A 409 13.87 4.79 13.51
N ASP A 410 13.59 6.09 13.46
CA ASP A 410 14.56 7.09 13.01
C ASP A 410 15.84 7.08 13.85
N ARG A 411 15.68 6.99 15.18
CA ARG A 411 16.82 6.90 16.10
C ARG A 411 17.58 5.58 15.92
N ALA A 412 16.89 4.46 15.76
CA ALA A 412 17.52 3.16 15.55
C ALA A 412 18.34 3.17 14.24
N ASP A 413 17.75 3.63 13.14
CA ASP A 413 18.40 3.72 11.84
C ASP A 413 19.59 4.73 11.88
N ALA A 414 19.49 5.82 12.65
CA ALA A 414 20.61 6.74 12.86
C ALA A 414 21.78 6.12 13.63
N LEU A 415 21.50 5.30 14.64
CA LEU A 415 22.52 4.60 15.41
C LEU A 415 23.16 3.47 14.60
N ASP A 416 22.36 2.70 13.87
CA ASP A 416 22.81 1.67 12.93
C ASP A 416 23.72 2.27 11.85
N GLY A 417 23.27 3.31 11.15
CA GLY A 417 24.10 4.03 10.17
C GLY A 417 25.40 4.56 10.76
N LYS A 418 25.37 5.16 11.97
CA LYS A 418 26.59 5.62 12.64
C LYS A 418 27.54 4.47 12.95
N ALA A 419 27.03 3.36 13.49
CA ALA A 419 27.83 2.18 13.81
C ALA A 419 28.46 1.59 12.54
N PHE A 420 27.67 1.37 11.50
CA PHE A 420 28.13 0.84 10.21
C PHE A 420 29.32 1.62 9.63
N TRP A 421 29.22 2.95 9.60
CA TRP A 421 30.25 3.79 8.99
C TRP A 421 31.49 4.03 9.86
N HIS A 422 31.41 3.91 11.19
CA HIS A 422 32.49 4.31 12.10
C HIS A 422 33.07 3.17 12.96
N ASP A 423 32.36 2.06 13.12
CA ASP A 423 32.86 0.91 13.87
C ASP A 423 33.93 0.17 13.04
N SER A 424 35.09 -0.08 13.65
CA SER A 424 36.18 -0.83 13.02
C SER A 424 35.83 -2.31 12.86
N GLY A 425 34.97 -2.87 13.72
CA GLY A 425 34.47 -4.24 13.62
C GLY A 425 33.59 -4.48 12.39
N LEU A 426 33.06 -3.41 11.79
CA LEU A 426 32.23 -3.46 10.58
C LEU A 426 32.98 -3.07 9.30
N ALA A 427 34.31 -2.96 9.35
CA ALA A 427 35.11 -2.57 8.18
C ALA A 427 34.92 -3.51 6.98
N LYS A 428 34.97 -4.83 7.19
CA LYS A 428 34.82 -5.82 6.10
C LYS A 428 33.48 -5.68 5.36
N VAL A 429 32.38 -5.58 6.09
CA VAL A 429 31.04 -5.41 5.49
C VAL A 429 30.86 -4.04 4.85
N ARG A 430 31.42 -2.98 5.44
CA ARG A 430 31.39 -1.62 4.88
C ARG A 430 32.16 -1.52 3.56
N ASP A 431 33.33 -2.13 3.47
CA ASP A 431 34.15 -2.12 2.27
C ASP A 431 33.45 -2.90 1.15
N ALA A 432 32.88 -4.07 1.46
CA ALA A 432 32.11 -4.87 0.51
C ALA A 432 30.83 -4.14 0.05
N TRP A 433 30.12 -3.46 0.96
CA TRP A 433 28.96 -2.62 0.63
C TRP A 433 29.33 -1.48 -0.32
N THR A 434 30.44 -0.79 -0.04
CA THR A 434 30.93 0.31 -0.87
C THR A 434 31.32 -0.19 -2.26
N ALA A 435 31.98 -1.35 -2.35
CA ALA A 435 32.31 -1.98 -3.62
C ALA A 435 31.04 -2.39 -4.41
N TYR A 436 30.05 -2.95 -3.74
CA TYR A 436 28.75 -3.27 -4.33
C TYR A 436 28.01 -2.03 -4.84
N LEU A 437 27.89 -0.97 -4.04
CA LEU A 437 27.26 0.28 -4.49
C LEU A 437 28.02 0.91 -5.67
N LYS A 438 29.35 0.83 -5.67
CA LYS A 438 30.17 1.27 -6.79
C LYS A 438 29.87 0.44 -8.05
N ALA A 439 29.73 -0.87 -7.94
CA ALA A 439 29.37 -1.73 -9.07
C ALA A 439 27.96 -1.44 -9.61
N VAL A 440 27.00 -1.10 -8.74
CA VAL A 440 25.63 -0.74 -9.19
C VAL A 440 25.60 0.62 -9.88
N ASN A 441 26.42 1.58 -9.45
CA ASN A 441 26.39 2.96 -9.96
C ASN A 441 27.35 3.22 -11.14
N ASN A 442 28.43 2.43 -11.28
CA ASN A 442 29.46 2.57 -12.32
C ASN A 442 29.42 1.43 -13.32
#